data_AF-A0A7X8H7M7-F1
#
_entry.id   AF-A0A7X8H7M7-F1
#
_cell.length_a   1.000
_cell.length_b   1.000
_cell.length_c   1.000
_cell.angle_alpha   90.00
_cell.angle_beta   90.00
_cell.angle_gamma   90.00
#
_symmetry.space_group_name_H-M   'P 1'
#
loop_
_entity.id
_entity.type
_entity.pdbx_description
1 polymer ?
#
loop_
_entity_poly.entity_id
_entity_poly.type
_entity_poly.pdbx_seq_one_letter_code
_entity_poly.pdbx_strand_id
1 'polypeptide(L)'
;MNIPLSRPDIDEKDIQSVVEVLKTPYLSIGPKLTEFENRIADYVGREFAIGVNSGTSALSPLHKELLLLGIVIKEYMLMYLNLSGFNHFSA
;
A
#
# COMPACT_ATOMS: atom_id res chain seq x y z
N MET A 1 12.41 -1.82 -32.46
CA MET A 1 11.15 -1.60 -31.71
C MET A 1 11.40 -2.10 -30.30
N ASN A 2 11.30 -1.23 -29.28
CA ASN A 2 11.62 -1.57 -27.89
C ASN A 2 10.32 -1.56 -27.07
N ILE A 3 9.86 -2.73 -26.62
CA ILE A 3 8.69 -2.87 -25.77
C ILE A 3 9.18 -3.26 -24.38
N PRO A 4 9.07 -2.38 -23.37
CA PRO A 4 9.52 -2.69 -22.02
C PRO A 4 8.61 -3.74 -21.38
N LEU A 5 9.22 -4.67 -20.66
CA LEU A 5 8.53 -5.78 -19.98
C LEU A 5 7.68 -5.28 -18.80
N SER A 6 8.10 -4.19 -18.16
CA SER A 6 7.31 -3.43 -17.20
C SER A 6 7.69 -1.96 -17.28
N ARG A 7 6.70 -1.09 -17.13
CA ARG A 7 6.89 0.34 -16.93
C ARG A 7 5.95 0.75 -15.80
N PRO A 8 6.45 1.30 -14.69
CA PRO A 8 5.60 1.82 -13.63
C PRO A 8 4.69 2.91 -14.20
N ASP A 9 3.40 2.82 -13.87
CA ASP A 9 2.44 3.88 -14.12
C ASP A 9 2.47 4.80 -12.89
N ILE A 10 2.99 6.01 -13.05
CA ILE A 10 3.22 6.98 -11.98
C ILE A 10 2.69 8.32 -12.48
N ASP A 11 1.75 8.90 -11.74
CA ASP A 11 1.18 10.20 -12.04
C ASP A 11 1.69 11.31 -11.09
N GLU A 12 1.23 12.55 -11.31
CA GLU A 12 1.65 13.67 -10.46
C GLU A 12 1.10 13.56 -9.02
N LYS A 13 -0.05 12.91 -8.81
CA LYS A 13 -0.65 12.75 -7.48
C LYS A 13 0.19 11.80 -6.63
N ASP A 14 0.77 10.80 -7.26
CA ASP A 14 1.73 9.89 -6.64
C ASP A 14 2.96 10.65 -6.15
N ILE A 15 3.53 11.50 -7.01
CA ILE A 15 4.68 12.35 -6.66
C ILE A 15 4.34 13.27 -5.49
N GLN A 16 3.19 13.94 -5.53
CA GLN A 16 2.76 14.83 -4.45
C GLN A 16 2.57 14.07 -3.13
N SER A 17 2.01 12.86 -3.18
CA SER A 17 1.83 12.00 -2.00
C SER A 17 3.16 11.67 -1.33
N VAL A 18 4.22 11.43 -2.11
CA VAL A 18 5.59 11.21 -1.58
C VAL A 18 6.12 12.48 -0.92
N VAL A 19 5.99 13.61 -1.61
CA VAL A 19 6.50 14.91 -1.16
C VAL A 19 5.84 15.34 0.14
N GLU A 20 4.53 15.09 0.30
CA GLU A 20 3.81 15.36 1.55
C GLU A 20 4.43 14.60 2.72
N VAL A 21 4.76 13.31 2.56
CA VAL A 21 5.35 12.54 3.66
C VAL A 21 6.78 12.95 3.96
N LEU A 22 7.58 13.29 2.94
CA LEU A 22 8.93 13.83 3.13
C LEU A 22 8.95 15.14 3.92
N LYS A 23 7.84 15.89 3.94
CA LYS A 23 7.67 17.11 4.75
C LYS A 23 7.26 16.82 6.21
N THR A 24 6.96 15.58 6.57
CA THR A 24 6.59 15.17 7.92
C THR A 24 7.78 14.62 8.70
N PRO A 25 7.72 14.51 10.04
CA PRO A 25 8.76 13.82 10.81
C PRO A 25 8.68 12.28 10.73
N TYR A 26 7.71 11.71 10.00
CA TYR A 26 7.47 10.27 9.95
C TYR A 26 7.77 9.69 8.57
N LEU A 27 8.94 9.07 8.41
CA LEU A 27 9.39 8.50 7.13
C LEU A 27 9.09 7.00 6.96
N SER A 28 8.72 6.31 8.05
CA SER A 28 8.45 4.87 8.05
C SER A 28 7.07 4.55 8.61
N ILE A 29 6.95 4.46 9.93
CA ILE A 29 5.70 4.16 10.64
C ILE A 29 5.10 5.50 11.07
N GLY A 30 4.14 5.97 10.29
CA GLY A 30 3.49 7.26 10.48
C GLY A 30 1.99 7.20 10.20
N PRO A 31 1.27 8.32 10.39
CA PRO A 31 -0.19 8.36 10.22
C PRO A 31 -0.68 7.92 8.83
N LYS A 32 0.15 8.08 7.79
CA LYS A 32 -0.13 7.63 6.42
C LYS A 32 -0.21 6.12 6.28
N LEU A 33 0.51 5.38 7.11
CA LEU A 33 0.40 3.92 7.15
C LEU A 33 -0.99 3.52 7.67
N THR A 34 -1.42 4.09 8.80
CA THR A 34 -2.76 3.79 9.35
C THR A 34 -3.88 4.14 8.36
N GLU A 35 -3.75 5.26 7.65
CA GLU A 35 -4.67 5.62 6.56
C GLU A 35 -4.73 4.54 5.48
N PHE A 36 -3.57 4.01 5.07
CA PHE A 36 -3.48 2.94 4.08
C PHE A 36 -4.13 1.64 4.58
N GLU A 37 -3.80 1.19 5.79
CA GLU A 37 -4.37 -0.03 6.38
C GLU A 37 -5.90 0.04 6.42
N ASN A 38 -6.46 1.17 6.88
CA ASN A 38 -7.90 1.35 6.91
C ASN A 38 -8.52 1.30 5.50
N ARG A 39 -7.93 2.00 4.53
CA ARG A 39 -8.43 1.98 3.14
C ARG A 39 -8.37 0.57 2.52
N ILE A 40 -7.34 -0.22 2.84
CA ILE A 40 -7.23 -1.60 2.36
C ILE A 40 -8.24 -2.51 3.05
N ALA A 41 -8.41 -2.36 4.37
CA ALA A 41 -9.40 -3.11 5.15
C ALA A 41 -10.80 -2.86 4.58
N ASP A 42 -11.16 -1.60 4.35
CA ASP A 42 -12.43 -1.19 3.74
C ASP A 42 -12.59 -1.74 2.32
N TYR A 43 -11.55 -1.61 1.48
CA TYR A 43 -11.58 -2.07 0.09
C TYR A 43 -11.80 -3.59 -0.05
N VAL A 44 -11.19 -4.38 0.84
CA VAL A 44 -11.29 -5.84 0.82
C VAL A 44 -12.47 -6.35 1.69
N GLY A 45 -13.15 -5.47 2.43
CA GLY A 45 -14.26 -5.82 3.31
C GLY A 45 -13.81 -6.63 4.53
N ARG A 46 -12.67 -6.26 5.14
CA ARG A 46 -12.11 -6.89 6.34
C ARG A 46 -11.97 -5.87 7.46
N GLU A 47 -11.96 -6.36 8.68
CA GLU A 47 -11.88 -5.51 9.88
C GLU A 47 -10.49 -4.88 10.06
N PHE A 48 -9.44 -5.59 9.62
CA PHE A 48 -8.06 -5.14 9.78
C PHE A 48 -7.22 -5.41 8.53
N ALA A 49 -6.27 -4.51 8.29
CA ALA A 49 -5.17 -4.74 7.36
C ALA A 49 -3.85 -4.30 7.98
N ILE A 50 -2.75 -4.88 7.51
CA ILE A 50 -1.38 -4.58 7.94
C ILE A 50 -0.52 -4.27 6.72
N GLY A 51 0.20 -3.15 6.77
CA GLY A 51 1.24 -2.85 5.79
C GLY A 51 2.51 -3.66 6.07
N VAL A 52 3.16 -4.20 5.03
CA VAL A 52 4.49 -4.85 5.10
C VAL A 52 5.40 -4.39 3.96
N ASN A 53 6.72 -4.50 4.08
CA ASN A 53 7.64 -3.86 3.11
C ASN A 53 7.76 -4.58 1.76
N SER A 54 7.23 -5.80 1.64
CA SER A 54 7.34 -6.65 0.45
C SER A 54 6.26 -7.73 0.43
N GLY A 55 5.84 -8.14 -0.77
CA GLY A 55 4.94 -9.28 -0.96
C GLY A 55 5.50 -10.58 -0.37
N THR A 56 6.82 -10.77 -0.40
CA THR A 56 7.48 -11.91 0.27
C THR A 56 7.29 -11.87 1.79
N SER A 57 7.40 -10.68 2.39
CA SER A 57 7.14 -10.54 3.83
C SER A 57 5.70 -10.89 4.17
N ALA A 58 4.73 -10.48 3.34
CA ALA A 58 3.32 -10.85 3.52
C ALA A 58 3.08 -12.37 3.56
N LEU A 59 3.87 -13.13 2.82
CA LEU A 59 3.75 -14.59 2.70
C LEU A 59 4.56 -15.36 3.76
N SER A 60 5.36 -14.67 4.56
CA SER A 60 6.13 -15.26 5.67
C SER A 60 5.22 -16.05 6.62
N PRO A 61 5.67 -17.18 7.19
CA PRO A 61 4.89 -17.95 8.17
C PRO A 61 4.32 -17.10 9.31
N LEU A 62 5.08 -16.10 9.76
CA LEU A 62 4.68 -15.16 10.82
C LEU A 62 3.41 -14.36 10.45
N HIS A 63 3.27 -14.01 9.17
CA HIS A 63 2.18 -13.19 8.65
C HIS A 63 0.99 -14.04 8.17
N LYS A 64 1.21 -15.31 7.80
CA LYS A 64 0.13 -16.24 7.45
C LYS A 64 -0.87 -16.44 8.60
N GLU A 65 -0.40 -16.43 9.83
CA GLU A 65 -1.26 -16.57 11.00
C GLU A 65 -2.24 -15.40 11.14
N LEU A 66 -1.83 -14.19 10.76
CA LEU A 66 -2.68 -13.00 10.71
C LEU A 66 -3.73 -13.10 9.59
N LEU A 67 -3.39 -13.67 8.43
CA LEU A 67 -4.36 -13.93 7.35
C LEU A 67 -5.45 -14.92 7.79
N LEU A 68 -5.09 -15.94 8.60
CA LEU A 68 -6.06 -16.89 9.18
C LEU A 68 -7.02 -16.22 10.17
N LEU A 69 -6.56 -15.16 10.84
CA LEU A 69 -7.38 -14.27 11.68
C LEU A 69 -8.20 -13.25 10.88
N GLY A 70 -8.11 -13.29 9.54
CA GLY A 70 -8.90 -12.45 8.64
C GLY A 70 -8.29 -11.09 8.33
N ILE A 71 -7.01 -10.88 8.65
CA ILE A 71 -6.28 -9.62 8.45
C ILE A 71 -5.64 -9.61 7.06
N VAL A 72 -5.83 -8.55 6.28
CA VAL A 72 -5.24 -8.40 4.94
C VAL A 72 -3.84 -7.82 5.03
N ILE A 73 -2.88 -8.32 4.25
CA ILE A 73 -1.49 -7.85 4.30
C ILE A 73 -1.05 -7.32 2.94
N LYS A 74 -0.52 -6.09 2.89
CA LYS A 74 -0.17 -5.43 1.60
C LYS A 74 1.12 -4.61 1.65
N GLU A 75 1.78 -4.50 0.50
CA GLU A 75 3.14 -4.00 0.37
C GLU A 75 3.26 -2.45 0.41
N TYR A 76 4.10 -1.90 1.30
CA TYR A 76 4.38 -0.47 1.50
C TYR A 76 5.07 0.18 0.31
N MET A 77 5.87 -0.55 -0.47
CA MET A 77 6.68 0.08 -1.51
C MET A 77 5.82 0.64 -2.67
N LEU A 78 4.55 0.21 -2.76
CA LEU A 78 3.53 0.77 -3.65
C LEU A 78 2.72 1.93 -3.04
N MET A 79 2.88 2.20 -1.74
CA MET A 79 2.04 3.14 -0.96
C MET A 79 2.19 4.61 -1.41
N TYR A 80 3.38 4.98 -1.88
CA TYR A 80 3.63 6.33 -2.39
C TYR A 80 3.17 6.55 -3.83
N LEU A 81 2.79 5.49 -4.53
CA LEU A 81 2.46 5.52 -5.96
C LEU A 81 1.01 5.14 -6.26
N ASN A 82 0.15 4.97 -5.25
CA ASN A 82 -1.19 4.41 -5.49
C ASN A 82 -2.29 4.85 -4.53
N LEU A 83 -2.10 5.91 -3.72
CA LEU A 83 -3.25 6.48 -2.99
C LEU A 83 -4.30 7.08 -3.96
N SER A 84 -3.87 7.43 -5.19
CA SER A 84 -4.64 7.87 -6.35
C SER A 84 -5.36 6.72 -7.08
N GLY A 85 -4.68 5.57 -7.26
CA GLY A 85 -5.16 4.42 -8.02
C GLY A 85 -6.38 3.71 -7.42
N PHE A 86 -6.61 3.81 -6.12
CA PHE A 86 -7.83 3.27 -5.49
C PHE A 86 -9.11 4.03 -5.86
N ASN A 87 -9.03 5.27 -6.34
CA ASN A 87 -10.21 6.04 -6.77
C ASN A 87 -10.76 5.56 -8.12
N HIS A 88 -10.05 4.70 -8.84
CA HIS A 88 -10.49 4.10 -10.11
C HIS A 88 -11.12 2.70 -9.95
N PHE A 89 -11.11 2.11 -8.74
CA PHE A 89 -11.73 0.80 -8.47
C PHE A 89 -13.12 0.91 -7.83
N SER A 90 -13.63 2.12 -7.61
CA SER A 90 -15.03 2.37 -7.28
C SER A 90 -15.82 2.66 -8.56
N ALA A 91 -16.26 1.61 -9.23
CA ALA A 91 -17.35 1.62 -10.21
C ALA A 91 -18.16 0.33 -10.06
#